data_AF-A0A8J5UBY1-F1
#
_entry.id   AF-A0A8J5UBY1-F1
#
_cell.length_a   1.000
_cell.length_b   1.000
_cell.length_c   1.000
_cell.angle_alpha   90.00
_cell.angle_beta   90.00
_cell.angle_gamma   90.00
#
_symmetry.space_group_name_H-M   'P 1'
#
loop_
_entity.id
_entity.type
_entity.pdbx_description
1 polymer ?
#
loop_
_entity_poly.entity_id
_entity_poly.type
_entity_poly.pdbx_seq_one_letter_code
_entity_poly.pdbx_strand_id
1 'polypeptide(L)'
;MSGLRQARTKVMVNLANPAAAYRWWRLPADGIGLARMEFVVSNTIQVHPMALVHHAQLKDEVAKREITRLTAGYENKPDYSVDKLSYGLAALCAAVYPKPAIIRMSDFKTNEYASPIGGAEFELKEDNPMTGFRGASSYYSPCYREGFALERRAVKRLREEIGLTNAIVMIPFCRTIGEAKKVLEVMAENGLRRGDNGLEVYVMCEIPSNIILAAHFTEHFDGFSIGSNDLTQLTLGVGRDSGELVNLLDEQDEAVK
;
A
#
# COMPACT_ATOMS: atom_id res chain seq x y z
N MET A 1 -2.33 3.09 -34.46
CA MET A 1 -3.62 3.33 -33.77
C MET A 1 -4.06 4.79 -33.96
N SER A 2 -4.26 5.26 -35.20
CA SER A 2 -4.51 6.69 -35.50
C SER A 2 -6.00 7.05 -35.65
N GLY A 3 -6.90 6.37 -34.93
CA GLY A 3 -8.35 6.56 -35.08
C GLY A 3 -9.18 6.45 -33.80
N LEU A 4 -8.54 6.30 -32.64
CA LEU A 4 -9.25 6.27 -31.36
C LEU A 4 -9.39 7.70 -30.82
N ARG A 5 -10.62 8.09 -30.50
CA ARG A 5 -10.92 9.40 -29.90
C ARG A 5 -10.23 9.48 -28.54
N GLN A 6 -9.46 10.54 -28.30
CA GLN A 6 -8.80 10.75 -27.03
C GLN A 6 -9.86 10.93 -25.93
N ALA A 7 -9.74 10.16 -24.85
CA ALA A 7 -10.64 10.26 -23.71
C ALA A 7 -10.45 11.62 -23.00
N ARG A 8 -11.52 12.16 -22.42
CA ARG A 8 -11.45 13.38 -21.59
C ARG A 8 -10.81 13.11 -20.22
N THR A 9 -10.90 11.87 -19.76
CA THR A 9 -10.32 11.38 -18.50
C THR A 9 -9.11 10.52 -18.82
N LYS A 10 -8.05 10.63 -18.01
CA LYS A 10 -6.89 9.74 -18.10
C LYS A 10 -7.32 8.31 -17.79
N VAL A 11 -6.87 7.35 -18.60
CA VAL A 11 -7.15 5.93 -18.42
C VAL A 11 -5.89 5.25 -17.89
N MET A 12 -5.90 4.87 -16.61
CA MET A 12 -4.76 4.26 -15.92
C MET A 12 -5.06 2.79 -15.60
N VAL A 13 -4.00 2.01 -15.37
CA VAL A 13 -4.15 0.58 -15.02
C VAL A 13 -3.97 0.33 -13.53
N ASN A 14 -4.69 -0.68 -13.00
CA ASN A 14 -4.41 -1.26 -11.69
C ASN A 14 -3.46 -2.45 -11.87
N LEU A 15 -2.32 -2.43 -11.21
CA LEU A 15 -1.25 -3.41 -11.37
C LEU A 15 -0.67 -3.81 -10.01
N ALA A 16 -0.70 -5.10 -9.69
CA ALA A 16 -0.06 -5.61 -8.47
C ALA A 16 1.18 -6.47 -8.78
N ASN A 17 1.20 -7.15 -9.93
CA ASN A 17 2.25 -8.11 -10.28
C ASN A 17 3.33 -7.47 -11.17
N PRO A 18 4.59 -7.35 -10.69
CA PRO A 18 5.69 -6.81 -11.49
C PRO A 18 5.93 -7.55 -12.81
N ALA A 19 5.75 -8.87 -12.85
CA ALA A 19 5.92 -9.67 -14.06
C ALA A 19 4.82 -9.39 -15.11
N ALA A 20 3.61 -9.01 -14.66
CA ALA A 20 2.51 -8.66 -15.55
C ALA A 20 2.69 -7.27 -16.18
N ALA A 21 3.38 -6.35 -15.49
CA ALA A 21 3.61 -4.99 -15.99
C ALA A 21 4.34 -5.00 -17.36
N TYR A 22 5.33 -5.88 -17.54
CA TYR A 22 6.04 -6.04 -18.81
C TYR A 22 5.24 -6.75 -19.92
N ARG A 23 4.06 -7.29 -19.63
CA ARG A 23 3.14 -7.76 -20.66
C ARG A 23 2.25 -6.63 -21.18
N TRP A 24 1.95 -5.65 -20.31
CA TRP A 24 0.92 -4.64 -20.56
C TRP A 24 1.49 -3.26 -20.86
N TRP A 25 2.81 -3.06 -20.84
CA TRP A 25 3.45 -1.78 -21.17
C TRP A 25 3.04 -1.19 -22.55
N ARG A 26 2.59 -2.06 -23.48
CA ARG A 26 2.10 -1.63 -24.81
C ARG A 26 0.67 -1.10 -24.80
N LEU A 27 -0.07 -1.26 -23.71
CA LEU A 27 -1.40 -0.67 -23.59
C LEU A 27 -1.28 0.86 -23.60
N PRO A 28 -2.17 1.57 -24.31
CA PRO A 28 -2.18 3.03 -24.33
C PRO A 28 -2.77 3.59 -23.02
N ALA A 29 -2.15 3.27 -21.89
CA ALA A 29 -2.53 3.74 -20.56
C ALA A 29 -1.74 4.99 -20.17
N ASP A 30 -2.35 5.86 -19.36
CA ASP A 30 -1.78 7.12 -18.88
C ASP A 30 -0.91 6.96 -17.61
N GLY A 31 -0.66 5.72 -17.18
CA GLY A 31 0.16 5.36 -16.02
C GLY A 31 -0.44 4.22 -15.22
N ILE A 32 0.07 4.02 -14.01
CA ILE A 32 -0.50 3.08 -13.02
C ILE A 32 -1.30 3.90 -12.00
N GLY A 33 -2.62 3.69 -11.97
CA GLY A 33 -3.52 4.40 -11.07
C GLY A 33 -3.58 3.77 -9.67
N LEU A 34 -3.22 2.49 -9.58
CA LEU A 34 -3.11 1.77 -8.31
C LEU A 34 -2.08 0.65 -8.46
N ALA A 35 -0.97 0.78 -7.74
CA ALA A 35 0.04 -0.24 -7.58
C ALA A 35 -0.01 -0.80 -6.16
N ARG A 36 -0.37 -2.08 -6.03
CA ARG A 36 -0.53 -2.76 -4.73
C ARG A 36 0.75 -3.46 -4.33
N MET A 37 1.39 -3.03 -3.24
CA MET A 37 2.64 -3.64 -2.78
C MET A 37 2.46 -5.00 -2.12
N GLU A 38 1.24 -5.34 -1.70
CA GLU A 38 0.90 -6.59 -1.03
C GLU A 38 1.32 -7.81 -1.84
N PHE A 39 1.23 -7.73 -3.18
CA PHE A 39 1.67 -8.82 -4.05
C PHE A 39 3.19 -9.06 -3.96
N VAL A 40 3.99 -8.00 -3.88
CA VAL A 40 5.45 -8.10 -3.70
C VAL A 40 5.76 -8.71 -2.33
N VAL A 41 5.03 -8.27 -1.29
CA VAL A 41 5.18 -8.82 0.05
C VAL A 41 4.83 -10.32 0.08
N SER A 42 3.65 -10.72 -0.40
CA SER A 42 3.21 -12.12 -0.30
C SER A 42 3.97 -13.09 -1.22
N ASN A 43 4.42 -12.66 -2.40
CA ASN A 43 5.04 -13.56 -3.38
C ASN A 43 6.57 -13.50 -3.41
N THR A 44 7.16 -12.33 -3.13
CA THR A 44 8.61 -12.14 -3.24
C THR A 44 9.28 -12.11 -1.88
N ILE A 45 8.71 -11.37 -0.92
CA ILE A 45 9.31 -11.23 0.42
C ILE A 45 8.94 -12.42 1.30
N GLN A 46 7.66 -12.82 1.29
CA GLN A 46 7.06 -13.96 2.02
C GLN A 46 7.12 -13.89 3.55
N VAL A 47 7.91 -12.97 4.10
CA VAL A 47 8.17 -12.79 5.53
C VAL A 47 7.50 -11.52 6.04
N HIS A 48 6.91 -11.60 7.24
CA HIS A 48 6.36 -10.44 7.92
C HIS A 48 7.48 -9.43 8.30
N PRO A 49 7.34 -8.11 8.04
CA PRO A 49 8.41 -7.14 8.32
C PRO A 49 8.89 -7.14 9.77
N MET A 50 7.98 -7.22 10.74
CA MET A 50 8.38 -7.26 12.15
C MET A 50 9.14 -8.55 12.50
N ALA A 51 8.92 -9.65 11.78
CA ALA A 51 9.68 -10.89 11.96
C ALA A 51 11.12 -10.77 11.43
N LEU A 52 11.37 -9.88 10.46
CA LEU A 52 12.72 -9.53 10.03
C LEU A 52 13.42 -8.62 11.04
N VAL A 53 12.69 -7.62 11.56
CA VAL A 53 13.20 -6.68 12.57
C VAL A 53 13.54 -7.40 13.88
N HIS A 54 12.63 -8.25 14.35
CA HIS A 54 12.72 -8.96 15.64
C HIS A 54 13.06 -10.44 15.46
N HIS A 55 13.87 -10.77 14.46
CA HIS A 55 14.18 -12.16 14.10
C HIS A 55 14.75 -12.99 15.26
N ALA A 56 15.62 -12.38 16.08
CA ALA A 56 16.23 -13.04 17.22
C ALA A 56 15.22 -13.39 18.33
N GLN A 57 14.17 -12.58 18.46
CA GLN A 57 13.15 -12.68 19.52
C GLN A 57 11.98 -13.59 19.15
N LEU A 58 11.86 -14.01 17.88
CA LEU A 58 10.82 -14.95 17.44
C LEU A 58 10.78 -16.22 18.31
N LYS A 59 9.62 -16.83 18.49
CA LYS A 59 9.49 -18.11 19.21
C LYS A 59 9.35 -19.28 18.23
N ASP A 60 8.79 -19.03 17.06
CA ASP A 60 8.68 -20.03 16.00
C ASP A 60 10.05 -20.34 15.37
N GLU A 61 10.65 -21.45 15.80
CA GLU A 61 11.93 -21.94 15.30
C GLU A 61 11.88 -22.36 13.82
N VAL A 62 10.71 -22.77 13.31
CA VAL A 62 10.54 -23.10 11.88
C VAL A 62 10.58 -21.80 11.07
N ALA A 63 9.83 -20.78 11.51
CA ALA A 63 9.88 -19.46 10.89
C ALA A 63 11.29 -18.85 10.94
N LYS A 64 11.99 -18.92 12.09
CA LYS A 64 13.37 -18.42 12.20
C LYS A 64 14.33 -19.05 11.18
N ARG A 65 14.28 -20.37 11.01
CA ARG A 65 15.14 -21.10 10.07
C ARG A 65 14.82 -20.69 8.63
N GLU A 66 13.54 -20.61 8.31
CA GLU A 66 13.10 -20.22 6.97
C GLU A 66 13.47 -18.77 6.63
N ILE A 67 13.28 -17.85 7.58
CA ILE A 67 13.73 -16.45 7.44
C ILE A 67 15.24 -16.40 7.24
N THR A 68 16.02 -17.19 7.99
CA THR A 68 17.48 -17.26 7.81
C THR A 68 17.87 -17.74 6.43
N ARG A 69 17.14 -18.73 5.88
CA ARG A 69 17.34 -19.25 4.53
C ARG A 69 17.01 -18.22 3.46
N LEU A 70 15.87 -17.54 3.57
CA LEU A 70 15.42 -16.52 2.61
C LEU A 70 16.32 -15.27 2.61
N THR A 71 16.82 -14.91 3.79
CA THR A 71 17.70 -13.74 4.00
C THR A 71 19.20 -14.10 3.89
N ALA A 72 19.54 -15.27 3.35
CA ALA A 72 20.93 -15.65 3.15
C ALA A 72 21.65 -14.63 2.24
N GLY A 73 22.80 -14.14 2.69
CA GLY A 73 23.56 -13.09 2.00
C GLY A 73 23.24 -11.66 2.44
N TYR A 74 22.26 -11.46 3.33
CA TYR A 74 22.01 -10.16 3.99
C TYR A 74 22.62 -10.19 5.40
N GLU A 75 23.51 -9.23 5.68
CA GLU A 75 24.06 -9.03 7.03
C GLU A 75 22.95 -8.60 8.00
N ASN A 76 22.10 -7.67 7.55
CA ASN A 76 20.96 -7.17 8.29
C ASN A 76 19.65 -7.64 7.62
N LYS A 77 18.86 -8.46 8.33
CA LYS A 77 17.68 -9.13 7.75
C LYS A 77 16.60 -8.18 7.21
N PRO A 78 16.26 -7.06 7.88
CA PRO A 78 15.38 -6.03 7.33
C PRO A 78 15.76 -5.53 5.92
N ASP A 79 17.05 -5.51 5.57
CA ASP A 79 17.50 -5.01 4.26
C ASP A 79 17.01 -5.91 3.12
N TYR A 80 16.75 -7.20 3.38
CA TYR A 80 16.08 -8.10 2.44
C TYR A 80 14.71 -7.57 2.02
N SER A 81 13.89 -7.11 2.97
CA SER A 81 12.57 -6.57 2.66
C SER A 81 12.69 -5.27 1.87
N VAL A 82 13.60 -4.38 2.27
CA VAL A 82 13.82 -3.10 1.59
C VAL A 82 14.26 -3.30 0.14
N ASP A 83 15.21 -4.21 -0.11
CA ASP A 83 15.69 -4.51 -1.45
C ASP A 83 14.60 -5.15 -2.31
N LYS A 84 13.98 -6.22 -1.84
CA LYS A 84 12.94 -6.92 -2.62
C LYS A 84 11.74 -6.02 -2.91
N LEU A 85 11.33 -5.21 -1.94
CA LEU A 85 10.23 -4.26 -2.13
C LEU A 85 10.62 -3.17 -3.13
N SER A 86 11.77 -2.53 -2.97
CA SER A 86 12.23 -1.47 -3.87
C SER A 86 12.37 -1.96 -5.32
N TYR A 87 12.92 -3.16 -5.54
CA TYR A 87 13.02 -3.74 -6.89
C TYR A 87 11.66 -4.11 -7.49
N GLY A 88 10.75 -4.67 -6.67
CA GLY A 88 9.39 -4.99 -7.11
C GLY A 88 8.62 -3.74 -7.55
N LEU A 89 8.70 -2.67 -6.76
CA LEU A 89 8.10 -1.38 -7.09
C LEU A 89 8.80 -0.70 -8.27
N ALA A 90 10.12 -0.84 -8.39
CA ALA A 90 10.89 -0.30 -9.51
C ALA A 90 10.44 -0.90 -10.84
N ALA A 91 10.22 -2.22 -10.89
CA ALA A 91 9.71 -2.87 -12.09
C ALA A 91 8.32 -2.35 -12.50
N LEU A 92 7.44 -2.05 -11.55
CA LEU A 92 6.13 -1.44 -11.81
C LEU A 92 6.28 0.00 -12.35
N CYS A 93 7.08 0.82 -11.69
CA CYS A 93 7.26 2.23 -12.08
C CYS A 93 7.99 2.38 -13.41
N ALA A 94 9.00 1.53 -13.67
CA ALA A 94 9.76 1.52 -14.91
C ALA A 94 8.90 1.14 -16.13
N ALA A 95 7.91 0.25 -15.96
CA ALA A 95 7.03 -0.19 -17.05
C ALA A 95 6.18 0.94 -17.64
N VAL A 96 5.95 2.03 -16.90
CA VAL A 96 5.18 3.19 -17.36
C VAL A 96 5.98 4.49 -17.40
N TYR A 97 7.27 4.48 -17.05
CA TYR A 97 8.09 5.68 -16.99
C TYR A 97 8.09 6.45 -18.34
N PRO A 98 7.95 7.79 -18.35
CA PRO A 98 7.88 8.72 -17.21
C PRO A 98 6.46 8.99 -16.69
N LYS A 99 5.44 8.23 -17.10
CA LYS A 99 4.06 8.40 -16.63
C LYS A 99 3.94 8.04 -15.15
N PRO A 100 2.99 8.65 -14.41
CA PRO A 100 2.86 8.43 -12.98
C PRO A 100 2.52 6.97 -12.64
N ALA A 101 3.07 6.50 -11.52
CA ALA A 101 2.72 5.23 -10.90
C ALA A 101 2.35 5.47 -9.44
N ILE A 102 1.06 5.34 -9.12
CA ILE A 102 0.54 5.56 -7.77
C ILE A 102 0.68 4.25 -6.98
N ILE A 103 1.58 4.22 -6.01
CA ILE A 103 1.86 3.08 -5.15
C ILE A 103 1.07 3.24 -3.85
N ARG A 104 0.17 2.30 -3.61
CA ARG A 104 -0.50 2.19 -2.31
C ARG A 104 0.44 1.52 -1.32
N MET A 105 0.66 2.16 -0.18
CA MET A 105 1.38 1.58 0.96
C MET A 105 0.62 0.35 1.49
N SER A 106 1.24 -0.44 2.38
CA SER A 106 0.65 -1.72 2.80
C SER A 106 -0.74 -1.54 3.43
N ASP A 107 -1.75 -2.20 2.89
CA ASP A 107 -3.12 -2.15 3.40
C ASP A 107 -3.60 -3.53 3.86
N PHE A 108 -2.69 -4.39 4.31
CA PHE A 108 -3.07 -5.69 4.84
C PHE A 108 -3.95 -5.55 6.08
N LYS A 109 -4.98 -6.38 6.15
CA LYS A 109 -5.70 -6.63 7.40
C LYS A 109 -4.85 -7.52 8.30
N THR A 110 -5.04 -7.42 9.62
CA THR A 110 -4.28 -8.20 10.62
C THR A 110 -4.29 -9.71 10.35
N ASN A 111 -5.44 -10.27 9.92
CA ASN A 111 -5.56 -11.67 9.55
C ASN A 111 -4.76 -12.04 8.28
N GLU A 112 -4.69 -11.15 7.29
CA GLU A 112 -3.88 -11.35 6.09
C GLU A 112 -2.38 -11.27 6.42
N TYR A 113 -2.02 -10.34 7.32
CA TYR A 113 -0.65 -10.11 7.73
C TYR A 113 -0.11 -11.15 8.73
N ALA A 114 -1.00 -11.90 9.37
CA ALA A 114 -0.64 -13.06 10.19
C ALA A 114 -0.14 -14.25 9.35
N SER A 115 -0.46 -14.28 8.05
CA SER A 115 -0.18 -15.42 7.15
C SER A 115 1.27 -15.51 6.66
N PRO A 116 1.97 -14.40 6.32
CA PRO A 116 3.40 -14.41 6.05
C PRO A 116 4.23 -15.09 7.16
N ILE A 117 5.42 -15.58 6.78
CA ILE A 117 6.32 -16.29 7.70
C ILE A 117 6.65 -15.38 8.90
N GLY A 118 6.40 -15.90 10.10
CA GLY A 118 6.60 -15.18 11.37
C GLY A 118 5.55 -14.12 11.71
N GLY A 119 4.50 -13.94 10.90
CA GLY A 119 3.48 -12.90 11.12
C GLY A 119 2.56 -13.14 12.30
N ALA A 120 2.19 -14.39 12.57
CA ALA A 120 1.24 -14.75 13.62
C ALA A 120 1.64 -14.29 15.05
N GLU A 121 2.92 -14.05 15.32
CA GLU A 121 3.40 -13.53 16.62
C GLU A 121 3.21 -12.01 16.78
N PHE A 122 3.05 -11.27 15.68
CA PHE A 122 2.95 -9.81 15.69
C PHE A 122 1.53 -9.29 15.45
N GLU A 123 0.65 -10.14 14.90
CA GLU A 123 -0.69 -9.73 14.52
C GLU A 123 -1.75 -10.04 15.58
N LEU A 124 -2.59 -9.03 15.84
CA LEU A 124 -3.71 -9.16 16.77
C LEU A 124 -4.82 -9.98 16.11
N LYS A 125 -5.48 -10.84 16.90
CA LYS A 125 -6.74 -11.44 16.49
C LYS A 125 -7.86 -10.43 16.69
N GLU A 126 -8.51 -10.06 15.60
CA GLU A 126 -9.63 -9.12 15.59
C GLU A 126 -10.88 -9.82 15.07
N ASP A 127 -12.04 -9.54 15.69
CA ASP A 127 -13.33 -10.07 15.23
C ASP A 127 -13.75 -9.44 13.89
N ASN A 128 -13.33 -8.20 13.64
CA ASN A 128 -13.66 -7.45 12.42
C ASN A 128 -12.42 -6.85 11.75
N PRO A 129 -11.59 -7.67 11.06
CA PRO A 129 -10.34 -7.19 10.46
C PRO A 129 -10.53 -6.09 9.41
N MET A 130 -11.72 -6.00 8.79
CA MET A 130 -12.03 -4.97 7.80
C MET A 130 -11.94 -3.55 8.39
N THR A 131 -12.46 -3.34 9.60
CA THR A 131 -12.43 -2.04 10.30
C THR A 131 -11.33 -1.95 11.36
N GLY A 132 -10.55 -3.02 11.51
CA GLY A 132 -9.52 -3.21 12.53
C GLY A 132 -8.20 -2.47 12.28
N PHE A 133 -7.12 -3.00 12.84
CA PHE A 133 -5.80 -2.39 12.84
C PHE A 133 -5.09 -2.50 11.48
N ARG A 134 -5.33 -1.51 10.60
CA ARG A 134 -4.77 -1.45 9.23
C ARG A 134 -4.65 -0.03 8.69
N GLY A 135 -3.90 0.09 7.59
CA GLY A 135 -3.64 1.33 6.86
C GLY A 135 -2.99 2.40 7.75
N ALA A 136 -3.41 3.66 7.60
CA ALA A 136 -2.82 4.80 8.31
C ALA A 136 -2.57 4.57 9.81
N SER A 137 -3.49 3.90 10.52
CA SER A 137 -3.39 3.70 11.96
C SER A 137 -2.26 2.76 12.37
N SER A 138 -1.87 1.79 11.53
CA SER A 138 -0.76 0.89 11.82
C SER A 138 0.58 1.60 11.66
N TYR A 139 0.69 2.54 10.71
CA TYR A 139 1.95 3.18 10.34
C TYR A 139 2.60 4.00 11.45
N TYR A 140 1.79 4.69 12.26
CA TYR A 140 2.30 5.49 13.39
C TYR A 140 2.25 4.74 14.73
N SER A 141 1.64 3.56 14.77
CA SER A 141 1.48 2.76 15.99
C SER A 141 2.81 2.10 16.37
N PRO A 142 3.18 2.08 17.68
CA PRO A 142 4.36 1.37 18.15
C PRO A 142 4.41 -0.12 17.73
N CYS A 143 3.26 -0.75 17.51
CA CYS A 143 3.20 -2.17 17.13
C CYS A 143 3.76 -2.45 15.73
N TYR A 144 3.72 -1.49 14.81
CA TYR A 144 4.12 -1.71 13.40
C TYR A 144 5.01 -0.61 12.80
N ARG A 145 5.30 0.48 13.54
CA ARG A 145 6.11 1.61 13.05
C ARG A 145 7.48 1.20 12.48
N GLU A 146 8.12 0.16 13.03
CA GLU A 146 9.38 -0.38 12.51
C GLU A 146 9.20 -1.11 11.17
N GLY A 147 8.10 -1.85 11.00
CA GLY A 147 7.72 -2.47 9.72
C GLY A 147 7.47 -1.42 8.64
N PHE A 148 6.68 -0.39 8.96
CA PHE A 148 6.47 0.75 8.07
C PHE A 148 7.76 1.54 7.76
N ALA A 149 8.76 1.52 8.65
CA ALA A 149 10.08 2.07 8.35
C ALA A 149 10.77 1.35 7.19
N LEU A 150 10.56 0.03 7.03
CA LEU A 150 11.12 -0.73 5.90
C LEU A 150 10.45 -0.34 4.58
N GLU A 151 9.13 -0.16 4.57
CA GLU A 151 8.40 0.30 3.38
C GLU A 151 8.85 1.70 2.95
N ARG A 152 9.01 2.62 3.91
CA ARG A 152 9.51 3.97 3.64
C ARG A 152 10.94 3.95 3.09
N ARG A 153 11.83 3.12 3.67
CA ARG A 153 13.20 2.94 3.15
C ARG A 153 13.19 2.42 1.71
N ALA A 154 12.30 1.47 1.39
CA ALA A 154 12.17 0.93 0.04
C ALA A 154 11.70 1.99 -0.97
N VAL A 155 10.72 2.82 -0.61
CA VAL A 155 10.22 3.91 -1.46
C VAL A 155 11.28 5.01 -1.63
N LYS A 156 12.03 5.34 -0.57
CA LYS A 156 13.13 6.31 -0.65
C LYS A 156 14.22 5.82 -1.60
N ARG A 157 14.66 4.56 -1.45
CA ARG A 157 15.61 3.92 -2.37
C ARG A 157 15.10 3.91 -3.82
N LEU A 158 13.83 3.58 -4.03
CA LEU A 158 13.18 3.62 -5.34
C LEU A 158 13.28 4.99 -6.02
N ARG A 159 13.00 6.07 -5.28
CA ARG A 159 12.99 7.42 -5.84
C ARG A 159 14.39 8.02 -5.97
N GLU A 160 15.23 7.85 -4.95
CA GLU A 160 16.49 8.59 -4.82
C GLU A 160 17.71 7.82 -5.32
N GLU A 161 17.75 6.49 -5.16
CA GLU A 161 18.88 5.67 -5.58
C GLU A 161 18.63 5.04 -6.96
N ILE A 162 17.43 4.49 -7.18
CA ILE A 162 17.03 3.91 -8.48
C ILE A 162 16.62 5.01 -9.47
N GLY A 163 16.14 6.17 -8.98
CA GLY A 163 15.81 7.34 -9.80
C GLY A 163 14.39 7.35 -10.38
N LEU A 164 13.48 6.50 -9.89
CA LEU A 164 12.11 6.41 -10.39
C LEU A 164 11.20 7.43 -9.69
N THR A 165 11.38 8.70 -10.05
CA THR A 165 10.65 9.85 -9.48
C THR A 165 9.19 9.95 -9.92
N ASN A 166 8.71 9.09 -10.83
CA ASN A 166 7.31 8.96 -11.20
C ASN A 166 6.46 8.18 -10.18
N ALA A 167 7.08 7.65 -9.11
CA ALA A 167 6.43 6.91 -8.04
C ALA A 167 5.70 7.84 -7.05
N ILE A 168 4.37 7.91 -7.12
CA ILE A 168 3.52 8.66 -6.17
C ILE A 168 3.16 7.71 -5.02
N VAL A 169 3.18 8.19 -3.78
CA VAL A 169 2.78 7.37 -2.61
C VAL A 169 1.31 7.61 -2.29
N MET A 170 0.57 6.56 -1.97
CA MET A 170 -0.81 6.65 -1.53
C MET A 170 -1.03 5.98 -0.18
N ILE A 171 -1.64 6.72 0.75
CA ILE A 171 -1.97 6.25 2.09
C ILE A 171 -3.38 5.65 2.11
N PRO A 172 -3.52 4.34 2.39
CA PRO A 172 -4.82 3.70 2.57
C PRO A 172 -5.36 3.92 3.99
N PHE A 173 -6.67 3.78 4.11
CA PHE A 173 -7.44 3.65 5.34
C PHE A 173 -7.19 4.77 6.38
N CYS A 174 -7.05 6.01 5.89
CA CYS A 174 -6.84 7.19 6.73
C CYS A 174 -8.19 7.73 7.24
N ARG A 175 -8.53 7.46 8.50
CA ARG A 175 -9.87 7.69 9.07
C ARG A 175 -10.13 9.15 9.41
N THR A 176 -9.10 9.87 9.88
CA THR A 176 -9.25 11.23 10.40
C THR A 176 -8.12 12.14 9.95
N ILE A 177 -8.35 13.45 10.04
CA ILE A 177 -7.32 14.47 9.85
C ILE A 177 -6.17 14.32 10.85
N GLY A 178 -6.46 13.86 12.07
CA GLY A 178 -5.44 13.55 13.06
C GLY A 178 -4.52 12.41 12.62
N GLU A 179 -5.07 11.36 12.00
CA GLU A 179 -4.27 10.27 11.41
C GLU A 179 -3.45 10.77 10.22
N ALA A 180 -4.03 11.60 9.34
CA ALA A 180 -3.32 12.18 8.21
C ALA A 180 -2.04 12.91 8.66
N LYS A 181 -2.15 13.77 9.68
CA LYS A 181 -1.01 14.49 10.26
C LYS A 181 0.05 13.53 10.81
N LYS A 182 -0.36 12.53 11.59
CA LYS A 182 0.56 11.54 12.19
C LYS A 182 1.29 10.71 11.12
N VAL A 183 0.59 10.23 10.10
CA VAL A 183 1.23 9.44 9.03
C VAL A 183 2.21 10.28 8.24
N LEU A 184 1.85 11.50 7.87
CA LEU A 184 2.75 12.41 7.14
C LEU A 184 3.98 12.79 7.98
N GLU A 185 3.81 12.99 9.28
CA GLU A 185 4.93 13.21 10.21
C GLU A 185 5.87 12.00 10.24
N VAL A 186 5.33 10.79 10.42
CA VAL A 186 6.12 9.56 10.37
C VAL A 186 6.81 9.43 9.01
N MET A 187 6.14 9.67 7.89
CA MET A 187 6.79 9.64 6.57
C MET A 187 7.96 10.63 6.48
N ALA A 188 7.78 11.85 6.98
CA ALA A 188 8.80 12.89 6.93
C ALA A 188 10.04 12.60 7.80
N GLU A 189 9.88 11.95 8.96
CA GLU A 189 11.00 11.60 9.87
C GLU A 189 12.11 10.77 9.20
N ASN A 190 11.80 10.05 8.12
CA ASN A 190 12.76 9.19 7.42
C ASN A 190 12.94 9.59 5.94
N GLY A 191 12.69 10.85 5.62
CA GLY A 191 13.04 11.44 4.32
C GLY A 191 12.00 11.29 3.22
N LEU A 192 10.76 10.91 3.53
CA LEU A 192 9.63 10.93 2.57
C LEU A 192 8.66 12.07 2.92
N ARG A 193 9.17 13.30 2.96
CA ARG A 193 8.35 14.49 3.19
C ARG A 193 7.69 14.91 1.88
N ARG A 194 6.38 15.16 1.92
CA ARG A 194 5.62 15.69 0.79
C ARG A 194 6.29 16.96 0.23
N GLY A 195 6.46 17.02 -1.09
CA GLY A 195 7.12 18.11 -1.81
C GLY A 195 8.64 17.94 -1.98
N ASP A 196 9.32 17.25 -1.06
CA ASP A 196 10.75 17.01 -1.18
C ASP A 196 11.03 16.10 -2.38
N ASN A 197 11.99 16.49 -3.23
CA ASN A 197 12.33 15.77 -4.46
C ASN A 197 11.09 15.46 -5.35
N GLY A 198 10.08 16.35 -5.33
CA GLY A 198 8.84 16.20 -6.08
C GLY A 198 7.99 15.00 -5.64
N LEU A 199 8.11 14.56 -4.38
CA LEU A 199 7.25 13.52 -3.83
C LEU A 199 5.82 14.04 -3.64
N GLU A 200 4.90 13.46 -4.39
CA GLU A 200 3.46 13.62 -4.17
C GLU A 200 2.95 12.50 -3.24
N VAL A 201 2.03 12.86 -2.35
CA VAL A 201 1.38 11.95 -1.41
C VAL A 201 -0.13 12.05 -1.56
N TYR A 202 -0.75 10.95 -1.96
CA TYR A 202 -2.19 10.82 -2.14
C TYR A 202 -2.81 10.11 -0.93
N VAL A 203 -4.12 10.25 -0.78
CA VAL A 203 -4.93 9.44 0.13
C VAL A 203 -5.94 8.62 -0.65
N MET A 204 -6.12 7.36 -0.24
CA MET A 204 -7.22 6.56 -0.77
C MET A 204 -8.51 6.98 -0.05
N CYS A 205 -9.46 7.49 -0.83
CA CYS A 205 -10.75 7.96 -0.35
C CYS A 205 -11.71 6.77 -0.30
N GLU A 206 -11.75 6.09 0.84
CA GLU A 206 -12.42 4.80 0.98
C GLU A 206 -13.25 4.67 2.26
N ILE A 207 -13.29 5.73 3.07
CA ILE A 207 -14.06 5.80 4.31
C ILE A 207 -15.04 6.97 4.20
N PRO A 208 -16.29 6.86 4.68
CA PRO A 208 -17.25 7.97 4.61
C PRO A 208 -16.73 9.30 5.19
N SER A 209 -15.88 9.25 6.22
CA SER A 209 -15.23 10.44 6.77
C SER A 209 -14.33 11.17 5.75
N ASN A 210 -13.71 10.46 4.80
CA ASN A 210 -12.92 11.08 3.73
C ASN A 210 -13.80 11.91 2.80
N ILE A 211 -15.03 11.46 2.54
CA ILE A 211 -16.00 12.17 1.70
C ILE A 211 -16.54 13.39 2.45
N ILE A 212 -17.01 13.20 3.68
CA ILE A 212 -17.59 14.27 4.51
C ILE A 212 -16.57 15.39 4.76
N LEU A 213 -15.30 15.04 4.99
CA LEU A 213 -14.23 15.98 5.30
C LEU A 213 -13.26 16.19 4.12
N ALA A 214 -13.69 15.96 2.87
CA ALA A 214 -12.82 15.98 1.70
C ALA A 214 -11.97 17.27 1.60
N ALA A 215 -12.61 18.43 1.84
CA ALA A 215 -11.93 19.73 1.83
C ALA A 215 -10.84 19.88 2.90
N HIS A 216 -10.92 19.16 4.02
CA HIS A 216 -9.84 19.16 5.01
C HIS A 216 -8.73 18.17 4.66
N PHE A 217 -9.06 17.05 4.01
CA PHE A 217 -8.06 16.12 3.52
C PHE A 217 -7.21 16.72 2.39
N THR A 218 -7.76 17.61 1.55
CA THR A 218 -7.01 18.29 0.46
C THR A 218 -5.87 19.16 1.00
N GLU A 219 -5.95 19.65 2.24
CA GLU A 219 -4.87 20.42 2.87
C GLU A 219 -3.62 19.54 3.13
N HIS A 220 -3.83 18.24 3.27
CA HIS A 220 -2.82 17.26 3.70
C HIS A 220 -2.30 16.34 2.58
N PHE A 221 -3.03 16.19 1.48
CA PHE A 221 -2.68 15.30 0.37
C PHE A 221 -2.76 16.01 -0.99
N ASP A 222 -1.90 15.60 -1.93
CA ASP A 222 -1.82 16.19 -3.28
C ASP A 222 -2.90 15.64 -4.23
N GLY A 223 -3.54 14.54 -3.84
CA GLY A 223 -4.57 13.90 -4.65
C GLY A 223 -5.33 12.81 -3.89
N PHE A 224 -6.41 12.37 -4.53
CA PHE A 224 -7.28 11.31 -4.03
C PHE A 224 -7.38 10.19 -5.04
N SER A 225 -7.47 8.96 -4.55
CA SER A 225 -7.94 7.81 -5.33
C SER A 225 -9.15 7.22 -4.63
N ILE A 226 -10.30 7.18 -5.29
CA ILE A 226 -11.53 6.63 -4.69
C ILE A 226 -11.40 5.11 -4.62
N GLY A 227 -11.44 4.58 -3.39
CA GLY A 227 -11.50 3.16 -3.11
C GLY A 227 -12.95 2.70 -3.04
N SER A 228 -13.61 2.64 -4.19
CA SER A 228 -15.07 2.36 -4.28
C SER A 228 -15.49 1.13 -3.49
N ASN A 229 -14.73 0.04 -3.57
CA ASN A 229 -15.03 -1.21 -2.86
C ASN A 229 -15.17 -1.02 -1.34
N ASP A 230 -14.20 -0.38 -0.69
CA ASP A 230 -14.23 -0.20 0.76
C ASP A 230 -15.20 0.94 1.14
N LEU A 231 -15.32 1.97 0.28
CA LEU A 231 -16.29 3.05 0.47
C LEU A 231 -17.74 2.51 0.46
N THR A 232 -18.09 1.68 -0.50
CA THR A 232 -19.41 1.04 -0.60
C THR A 232 -19.67 0.15 0.62
N GLN A 233 -18.72 -0.70 1.01
CA GLN A 233 -18.85 -1.57 2.18
C GLN A 233 -19.14 -0.76 3.45
N LEU A 234 -18.40 0.32 3.68
CA LEU A 234 -18.54 1.15 4.88
C LEU A 234 -19.75 2.07 4.85
N THR A 235 -20.14 2.55 3.66
CA THR A 235 -21.32 3.40 3.49
C THR A 235 -22.60 2.61 3.67
N LEU A 236 -22.67 1.40 3.09
CA LEU A 236 -23.86 0.54 3.15
C LEU A 236 -23.86 -0.39 4.36
N GLY A 237 -22.74 -0.49 5.09
CA GLY A 237 -22.62 -1.39 6.25
C GLY A 237 -22.62 -2.87 5.87
N VAL A 238 -22.07 -3.21 4.70
CA VAL A 238 -22.08 -4.57 4.15
C VAL A 238 -20.66 -5.09 4.05
N GLY A 239 -20.39 -6.24 4.70
CA GLY A 239 -19.12 -6.94 4.55
C GLY A 239 -19.13 -7.84 3.31
N ARG A 240 -18.07 -7.77 2.50
CA ARG A 240 -17.93 -8.60 1.28
C ARG A 240 -17.98 -10.11 1.55
N ASP A 241 -17.48 -10.54 2.70
CA ASP A 241 -17.42 -11.96 3.07
C ASP A 241 -18.79 -12.50 3.53
N SER A 242 -19.80 -11.63 3.66
CA SER A 242 -21.16 -12.02 3.98
C SER A 242 -21.92 -12.40 2.71
N GLY A 243 -21.88 -13.70 2.36
CA GLY A 243 -22.52 -14.24 1.16
C GLY A 243 -24.00 -13.86 1.00
N GLU A 244 -24.72 -13.68 2.11
CA GLU A 244 -26.14 -13.27 2.14
C GLU A 244 -26.38 -11.82 1.70
N LEU A 245 -25.39 -10.94 1.88
CA LEU A 245 -25.52 -9.50 1.64
C LEU A 245 -24.80 -9.04 0.37
N VAL A 246 -24.18 -9.94 -0.39
CA VAL A 246 -23.43 -9.61 -1.61
C VAL A 246 -24.28 -8.82 -2.61
N ASN A 247 -25.57 -9.11 -2.70
CA ASN A 247 -26.49 -8.41 -3.60
C ASN A 247 -26.75 -6.94 -3.23
N LEU A 248 -26.42 -6.53 -2.00
CA LEU A 248 -26.53 -5.13 -1.54
C LEU A 248 -25.27 -4.31 -1.85
N LEU A 249 -24.17 -4.94 -2.29
CA LEU A 249 -22.96 -4.22 -2.67
C LEU A 249 -23.13 -3.61 -4.06
N ASP A 250 -23.58 -2.35 -4.09
CA ASP A 250 -23.67 -1.56 -5.30
C ASP A 250 -22.84 -0.27 -5.17
N GLU A 251 -21.78 -0.17 -5.99
CA GLU A 251 -20.95 1.05 -6.08
C GLU A 251 -21.71 2.22 -6.73
N GLN A 252 -22.87 1.96 -7.35
CA GLN A 252 -23.72 2.95 -7.97
C GLN A 252 -24.90 3.40 -7.11
N ASP A 253 -25.02 2.91 -5.88
CA ASP A 253 -26.04 3.34 -4.94
C ASP A 253 -25.95 4.86 -4.69
N GLU A 254 -27.11 5.51 -4.46
CA GLU A 254 -27.18 6.96 -4.25
C GLU A 254 -26.41 7.41 -3.01
N ALA A 255 -26.25 6.56 -2.00
CA ALA A 255 -25.46 6.88 -0.81
C ALA A 255 -23.94 6.88 -1.07
N VAL A 256 -23.49 6.20 -2.13
CA VAL A 256 -22.07 6.07 -2.49
C VAL A 256 -21.62 7.14 -3.52
N LYS A 257 -22.56 7.61 -4.36
CA LYS A 257 -22.31 8.55 -5.46
C LYS A 257 -22.06 9.99 -5.02
#